data_AF-A0A5F2B3J1-F1
#
_entry.id   AF-A0A5F2B3J1-F1
#
_cell.length_a   1.000
_cell.length_b   1.000
_cell.length_c   1.000
_cell.angle_alpha   90.00
_cell.angle_beta   90.00
_cell.angle_gamma   90.00
#
_symmetry.space_group_name_H-M   'P 1'
#
loop_
_entity.id
_entity.type
_entity.pdbx_description
1 polymer ?
#
loop_
_entity_poly.entity_id
_entity_poly.type
_entity_poly.pdbx_seq_one_letter_code
_entity_poly.pdbx_strand_id
1 'polypeptide(L)'
;MQNEDNITSDDILGKEALDPEGQVLGVVVKLHIDRTEKKITGITIDQGFMKPDLFVGIDYVRTLGVDAILLNTIPFEKYKGLKVLNSDGSENGIVEEVISKNGKLEFLIVKTSINPLSKDRNKIPASKIQEIGDKILLKRKST
;
A
#
# COMPACT_ATOMS: atom_id res chain seq x y z
N MET A 1 -23.12 -31.23 2.81
CA MET A 1 -22.72 -30.55 1.56
C MET A 1 -22.09 -29.23 1.98
N GLN A 2 -20.80 -29.02 1.69
CA GLN A 2 -20.26 -27.66 1.76
C GLN A 2 -20.94 -26.86 0.64
N ASN A 3 -21.48 -25.68 0.96
CA ASN A 3 -21.95 -24.75 -0.06
C ASN A 3 -20.76 -24.39 -0.95
N GLU A 4 -20.89 -24.56 -2.26
CA GLU A 4 -19.84 -24.20 -3.24
C GLU A 4 -19.51 -22.70 -3.22
N ASP A 5 -20.37 -21.87 -2.64
CA ASP A 5 -20.18 -20.42 -2.47
C ASP A 5 -19.40 -20.03 -1.20
N ASN A 6 -19.06 -20.97 -0.32
CA ASN A 6 -18.33 -20.68 0.91
C ASN A 6 -16.83 -20.84 0.70
N ILE A 7 -16.08 -19.77 0.98
CA ILE A 7 -14.63 -19.80 1.10
C ILE A 7 -14.20 -19.78 2.57
N THR A 8 -12.97 -20.21 2.83
CA THR A 8 -12.37 -20.28 4.15
C THR A 8 -11.13 -19.38 4.23
N SER A 9 -10.53 -19.28 5.42
CA SER A 9 -9.24 -18.61 5.56
C SER A 9 -8.14 -19.24 4.71
N ASP A 10 -8.23 -20.54 4.43
CA ASP A 10 -7.21 -21.27 3.68
C ASP A 10 -7.23 -20.89 2.19
N ASP A 11 -8.38 -20.41 1.71
CA ASP A 11 -8.56 -19.88 0.37
C ASP A 11 -8.06 -18.43 0.25
N ILE A 12 -7.79 -17.75 1.37
CA ILE A 12 -7.42 -16.33 1.39
C ILE A 12 -5.95 -16.15 1.82
N LEU A 13 -5.55 -16.77 2.93
CA LEU A 13 -4.22 -16.63 3.49
C LEU A 13 -3.19 -17.34 2.59
N GLY A 14 -2.03 -16.72 2.41
CA GLY A 14 -0.97 -17.23 1.55
C GLY A 14 -1.18 -16.98 0.06
N LYS A 15 -2.34 -16.43 -0.35
CA LYS A 15 -2.60 -16.07 -1.75
C LYS A 15 -1.98 -14.73 -2.11
N GLU A 16 -1.64 -14.58 -3.38
CA GLU A 16 -1.18 -13.31 -3.92
C GLU A 16 -2.34 -12.31 -3.98
N ALA A 17 -2.07 -11.07 -3.57
CA ALA A 17 -2.98 -9.96 -3.76
C ALA A 17 -2.55 -9.17 -5.01
N LEU A 18 -3.45 -9.04 -5.97
CA LEU A 18 -3.23 -8.36 -7.24
C LEU A 18 -3.97 -7.03 -7.28
N ASP A 19 -3.34 -6.04 -7.89
CA ASP A 19 -4.00 -4.78 -8.20
C ASP A 19 -4.90 -4.87 -9.45
N PRO A 20 -5.71 -3.82 -9.77
CA PRO A 20 -6.56 -3.82 -10.96
C PRO A 20 -5.83 -4.03 -12.29
N GLU A 21 -4.54 -3.71 -12.33
CA GLU A 21 -3.64 -3.89 -13.47
C GLU A 21 -2.99 -5.28 -13.51
N GLY A 22 -3.24 -6.13 -12.50
CA GLY A 22 -2.71 -7.49 -12.38
C GLY A 22 -1.30 -7.56 -11.77
N GLN A 23 -0.78 -6.47 -11.20
CA GLN A 23 0.51 -6.47 -10.52
C GLN A 23 0.38 -7.08 -9.13
N VAL A 24 1.36 -7.93 -8.78
CA VAL A 24 1.43 -8.53 -7.44
C VAL A 24 1.86 -7.48 -6.42
N LEU A 25 0.99 -7.22 -5.45
CA LEU A 25 1.27 -6.32 -4.33
C LEU A 25 1.99 -7.03 -3.18
N GLY A 26 1.82 -8.35 -3.09
CA GLY A 26 2.36 -9.18 -2.02
C GLY A 26 1.47 -10.38 -1.71
N VAL A 27 1.67 -10.96 -0.53
CA VAL A 27 0.95 -12.16 -0.07
C VAL A 27 0.05 -11.81 1.12
N VAL A 28 -1.17 -12.34 1.15
CA VAL A 28 -2.09 -12.12 2.27
C VAL A 28 -1.65 -12.92 3.50
N VAL A 29 -1.38 -12.22 4.60
CA VAL A 29 -0.85 -12.81 5.85
C VAL A 29 -1.82 -12.73 7.02
N LYS A 30 -2.82 -11.84 6.97
CA LYS A 30 -3.84 -11.71 8.03
C LYS A 30 -5.21 -11.46 7.44
N LEU A 31 -6.23 -12.05 8.07
CA LEU A 31 -7.64 -11.75 7.86
C LEU A 31 -8.17 -10.99 9.07
N HIS A 32 -8.82 -9.86 8.85
CA HIS A 32 -9.41 -9.04 9.92
C HIS A 32 -10.91 -9.29 9.98
N ILE A 33 -11.39 -9.62 11.18
CA ILE A 33 -12.80 -9.93 11.43
C ILE A 33 -13.31 -9.00 12.53
N ASP A 34 -14.42 -8.31 12.27
CA ASP A 34 -15.13 -7.56 13.30
C ASP A 34 -15.75 -8.56 14.29
N ARG A 35 -15.37 -8.45 15.57
CA ARG A 35 -15.83 -9.37 16.62
C ARG A 35 -17.33 -9.25 16.91
N THR A 36 -17.90 -8.07 16.70
CA THR A 36 -19.29 -7.75 17.00
C THR A 36 -20.21 -8.17 15.86
N GLU A 37 -19.89 -7.73 14.64
CA GLU A 37 -20.67 -8.02 13.44
C GLU A 37 -20.38 -9.42 12.86
N LYS A 38 -19.27 -10.05 13.26
CA LYS A 38 -18.79 -11.34 12.74
C LYS A 38 -18.57 -11.31 11.22
N LYS A 39 -18.08 -10.18 10.70
CA LYS A 39 -17.81 -9.96 9.27
C LYS A 39 -16.34 -9.67 9.03
N ILE A 40 -15.85 -10.03 7.86
CA ILE A 40 -14.51 -9.65 7.41
C ILE A 40 -14.49 -8.13 7.18
N THR A 41 -13.51 -7.45 7.77
CA THR A 41 -13.30 -5.99 7.61
C THR A 41 -12.14 -5.67 6.68
N GLY A 42 -11.25 -6.63 6.43
CA GLY A 42 -10.13 -6.45 5.54
C GLY A 42 -9.08 -7.54 5.65
N ILE A 43 -7.97 -7.33 4.97
CA ILE A 43 -6.81 -8.21 4.91
C ILE A 43 -5.53 -7.42 5.17
N THR A 44 -4.47 -8.10 5.61
CA THR A 44 -3.11 -7.55 5.59
C THR A 44 -2.28 -8.29 4.56
N ILE A 45 -1.61 -7.52 3.71
CA ILE A 45 -0.71 -8.00 2.67
C ILE A 45 0.73 -7.73 3.13
N ASP A 46 1.55 -8.76 3.18
CA ASP A 46 3.01 -8.63 3.29
C ASP A 46 3.55 -8.25 1.91
N GLN A 47 4.11 -7.03 1.82
CA GLN A 47 4.63 -6.45 0.58
C GLN A 47 6.09 -6.84 0.30
N GLY A 48 6.71 -7.66 1.15
CA GLY A 48 8.09 -8.09 1.03
C GLY A 48 9.11 -7.13 1.67
N PHE A 49 10.39 -7.38 1.36
CA PHE A 49 11.52 -6.87 2.14
C PHE A 49 11.53 -5.34 2.30
N MET A 50 11.66 -4.87 3.55
CA MET A 50 11.72 -3.45 3.96
C MET A 50 10.47 -2.60 3.66
N LYS A 51 9.39 -3.19 3.16
CA LYS A 51 8.08 -2.52 3.07
C LYS A 51 7.23 -2.88 4.29
N PRO A 52 6.47 -1.95 4.87
CA PRO A 52 5.54 -2.28 5.94
C PRO A 52 4.39 -3.14 5.39
N ASP A 53 3.78 -3.91 6.28
CA ASP A 53 2.50 -4.57 6.03
C ASP A 53 1.45 -3.56 5.52
N LEU A 54 0.72 -3.93 4.47
CA LEU A 54 -0.37 -3.13 3.92
C LEU A 54 -1.72 -3.68 4.39
N PHE A 55 -2.43 -2.90 5.20
CA PHE A 55 -3.84 -3.17 5.47
C PHE A 55 -4.71 -2.70 4.30
N VAL A 56 -5.63 -3.56 3.88
CA VAL A 56 -6.60 -3.30 2.83
C VAL A 56 -7.99 -3.61 3.38
N GLY A 57 -8.85 -2.60 3.44
CA GLY A 57 -10.24 -2.77 3.85
C GLY A 57 -11.01 -3.63 2.84
N ILE A 58 -12.03 -4.35 3.31
CA ILE A 58 -12.80 -5.28 2.47
C ILE A 58 -13.46 -4.58 1.27
N ASP A 59 -13.80 -3.30 1.39
CA ASP A 59 -14.37 -2.49 0.30
C ASP A 59 -13.41 -2.30 -0.88
N TYR A 60 -12.10 -2.47 -0.66
CA TYR A 60 -11.07 -2.43 -1.69
C TYR A 60 -10.85 -3.80 -2.38
N VAL A 61 -11.44 -4.87 -1.83
CA VAL A 61 -11.34 -6.22 -2.37
C VAL A 61 -12.49 -6.45 -3.34
N ARG A 62 -12.15 -6.70 -4.61
CA ARG A 62 -13.13 -7.04 -5.65
C ARG A 62 -13.56 -8.51 -5.56
N THR A 63 -12.61 -9.40 -5.34
CA THR A 63 -12.86 -10.85 -5.38
C THR A 63 -11.90 -11.55 -4.43
N LEU A 64 -12.46 -12.42 -3.60
CA LEU A 64 -11.72 -13.41 -2.83
C LEU A 64 -11.68 -14.69 -3.67
N GLY A 65 -10.71 -14.78 -4.58
CA GLY A 65 -10.56 -15.91 -5.47
C GLY A 65 -9.73 -17.03 -4.83
N VAL A 66 -9.92 -18.26 -5.33
CA VAL A 66 -9.19 -19.44 -4.86
C VAL A 66 -7.69 -19.35 -5.19
N ASP A 67 -7.32 -18.68 -6.29
CA ASP A 67 -5.92 -18.55 -6.71
C ASP A 67 -5.28 -17.23 -6.27
N ALA A 68 -6.04 -16.14 -6.28
CA ALA A 68 -5.56 -14.81 -5.95
C ALA A 68 -6.68 -13.90 -5.41
N ILE A 69 -6.27 -12.89 -4.66
CA ILE A 69 -7.15 -11.83 -4.16
C ILE A 69 -7.04 -10.63 -5.09
N LEU A 70 -8.15 -10.25 -5.72
CA LEU A 70 -8.17 -9.13 -6.65
C LEU A 70 -8.67 -7.88 -5.93
N LEU A 71 -7.90 -6.79 -6.01
CA LEU A 71 -8.32 -5.48 -5.51
C LEU A 71 -9.02 -4.68 -6.61
N ASN A 72 -10.00 -3.84 -6.24
CA ASN A 72 -10.64 -2.89 -7.15
C ASN A 72 -9.90 -1.54 -7.21
N THR A 73 -9.13 -1.23 -6.18
CA THR A 73 -8.42 0.03 -5.97
C THR A 73 -7.33 -0.25 -4.94
N ILE A 74 -6.19 0.39 -5.10
CA ILE A 74 -5.08 0.20 -4.17
C ILE A 74 -5.03 1.38 -3.21
N PRO A 75 -5.00 1.14 -1.88
CA PRO A 75 -4.85 2.22 -0.91
C PRO A 75 -3.53 2.95 -1.12
N PHE A 76 -3.54 4.27 -0.91
CA PHE A 76 -2.32 5.10 -1.05
C PHE A 76 -1.25 4.74 -0.03
N GLU A 77 -1.63 4.07 1.06
CA GLU A 77 -0.76 3.48 2.07
C GLU A 77 0.29 2.55 1.44
N LYS A 78 0.04 2.00 0.24
CA LYS A 78 1.03 1.22 -0.53
C LYS A 78 2.33 1.99 -0.80
N TYR A 79 2.29 3.32 -0.73
CA TYR A 79 3.45 4.17 -0.97
C TYR A 79 4.37 4.28 0.25
N LYS A 80 3.95 3.83 1.44
CA LYS A 80 4.81 3.81 2.63
C LYS A 80 6.00 2.88 2.40
N GLY A 81 7.17 3.31 2.84
CA GLY A 81 8.43 2.59 2.60
C GLY A 81 9.04 2.79 1.22
N LEU A 82 8.35 3.44 0.26
CA LEU A 82 8.95 3.75 -1.03
C LEU A 82 10.03 4.83 -0.90
N LYS A 83 11.12 4.65 -1.67
CA LYS A 83 12.16 5.67 -1.78
C LYS A 83 11.66 6.85 -2.61
N VAL A 84 11.99 8.04 -2.16
CA VAL A 84 11.73 9.29 -2.86
C VAL A 84 13.04 9.80 -3.43
N LEU A 85 13.07 10.06 -4.74
CA LEU A 85 14.23 10.52 -5.48
C LEU A 85 14.00 11.92 -6.03
N ASN A 86 15.05 12.75 -6.03
CA ASN A 86 15.05 14.00 -6.77
C ASN A 86 15.16 13.71 -8.27
N SER A 87 14.89 14.72 -9.11
CA SER A 87 14.93 14.60 -10.58
C SER A 87 16.32 14.21 -11.14
N ASP A 88 17.38 14.39 -10.36
CA ASP A 88 18.76 13.99 -10.70
C ASP A 88 19.10 12.56 -10.24
N GLY A 89 18.15 11.84 -9.65
CA GLY A 89 18.31 10.48 -9.14
C GLY A 89 18.86 10.40 -7.71
N SER A 90 19.23 11.52 -7.08
CA SER A 90 19.68 11.52 -5.68
C SER A 90 18.53 11.19 -4.72
N GLU A 91 18.84 10.49 -3.62
CA GLU A 91 17.84 10.10 -2.62
C GLU A 91 17.39 11.32 -1.80
N ASN A 92 16.07 11.56 -1.77
CA ASN A 92 15.44 12.58 -0.92
C ASN A 92 15.05 11.99 0.44
N GLY A 93 14.69 10.69 0.48
CA GLY A 93 14.32 9.97 1.69
C GLY A 93 13.38 8.80 1.42
N ILE A 94 12.66 8.37 2.45
CA ILE A 94 11.68 7.27 2.40
C ILE A 94 10.31 7.78 2.88
N VAL A 95 9.23 7.39 2.22
CA VAL A 95 7.87 7.74 2.64
C VAL A 95 7.55 7.07 3.98
N GLU A 96 7.25 7.87 4.99
CA GLU A 96 6.81 7.39 6.30
C GLU A 96 5.28 7.45 6.42
N GLU A 97 4.67 8.53 5.94
CA GLU A 97 3.22 8.71 5.99
C GLU A 97 2.66 9.21 4.66
N VAL A 98 1.39 8.88 4.44
CA VAL A 98 0.64 9.23 3.23
C VAL A 98 -0.66 9.89 3.66
N ILE A 99 -0.89 11.10 3.16
CA ILE A 99 -2.10 11.87 3.47
C ILE A 99 -2.94 11.96 2.19
N SER A 100 -4.15 11.41 2.26
CA SER A 100 -5.12 11.42 1.18
C SER A 100 -6.44 12.03 1.63
N LYS A 101 -7.16 12.65 0.70
CA LYS A 101 -8.47 13.24 0.94
C LYS A 101 -9.36 13.01 -0.27
N ASN A 102 -10.58 12.54 -0.06
CA ASN A 102 -11.57 12.28 -1.11
C ASN A 102 -11.02 11.41 -2.26
N GLY A 103 -10.27 10.36 -1.93
CA GLY A 103 -9.68 9.44 -2.91
C GLY A 103 -8.52 10.02 -3.73
N LYS A 104 -7.94 11.16 -3.32
CA LYS A 104 -6.76 11.76 -3.96
C LYS A 104 -5.61 11.88 -2.98
N LEU A 105 -4.40 11.61 -3.46
CA LEU A 105 -3.17 11.88 -2.73
C LEU A 105 -2.97 13.39 -2.58
N GLU A 106 -2.80 13.88 -1.35
CA GLU A 106 -2.48 15.29 -1.09
C GLU A 106 -0.99 15.47 -0.80
N PHE A 107 -0.45 14.73 0.17
CA PHE A 107 0.94 14.87 0.61
C PHE A 107 1.56 13.53 1.00
N LEU A 108 2.88 13.45 0.85
CA LEU A 108 3.74 12.44 1.45
C LEU A 108 4.57 13.08 2.55
N ILE A 109 4.70 12.41 3.69
CA ILE A 109 5.66 12.76 4.73
C ILE A 109 6.87 11.85 4.55
N VAL A 110 8.01 12.45 4.24
CA VAL A 110 9.23 11.75 3.84
C VAL A 110 10.28 11.91 4.93
N LYS A 111 10.78 10.79 5.45
CA LYS A 111 11.92 10.75 6.35
C LYS A 111 13.21 10.87 5.55
N THR A 112 13.95 11.94 5.80
CA THR A 112 15.16 12.31 5.03
C THR A 112 16.44 11.76 5.65
N SER A 113 16.39 11.33 6.92
CA SER A 113 17.55 10.84 7.66
C SER A 113 17.48 9.33 7.89
N ILE A 114 18.62 8.67 7.71
CA ILE A 114 18.81 7.23 8.01
C ILE A 114 18.82 6.99 9.52
N ASN A 115 19.13 8.01 10.34
CA ASN A 115 19.15 7.87 11.79
C ASN A 115 17.73 7.60 12.32
N PRO A 116 17.49 6.46 13.02
CA PRO A 116 16.18 6.12 13.58
C PRO A 116 15.64 7.21 14.51
N LEU A 117 16.52 7.90 15.25
CA LEU A 117 16.17 8.94 16.23
C LEU A 117 15.91 10.32 15.60
N SER A 118 16.25 10.53 14.33
CA SER A 118 15.99 11.80 13.66
C SER A 118 14.48 11.99 13.45
N LYS A 119 14.00 13.17 13.83
CA LYS A 119 12.64 13.65 13.60
C LYS A 119 12.53 14.48 12.31
N ASP A 120 13.59 14.54 11.51
CA ASP A 120 13.60 15.32 10.28
C ASP A 120 12.64 14.68 9.28
N ARG A 121 11.61 15.44 8.92
CA ARG A 121 10.57 15.05 7.97
C ARG A 121 10.36 16.15 6.96
N ASN A 122 10.18 15.78 5.72
CA ASN A 122 9.84 16.68 4.63
C ASN A 122 8.44 16.39 4.13
N LYS A 123 7.63 17.43 3.96
CA LYS A 123 6.27 17.33 3.42
C LYS A 123 6.31 17.57 1.91
N ILE A 124 5.96 16.55 1.13
CA ILE A 124 5.96 16.60 -0.33
C ILE A 124 4.52 16.61 -0.85
N PRO A 125 4.04 17.72 -1.44
CA PRO A 125 2.73 17.73 -2.10
C PRO A 125 2.73 16.86 -3.35
N ALA A 126 1.60 16.22 -3.65
CA ALA A 126 1.41 15.40 -4.83
C ALA A 126 1.75 16.14 -6.14
N SER A 127 1.54 17.47 -6.18
CA SER A 127 1.88 18.31 -7.33
C SER A 127 3.38 18.35 -7.68
N LYS A 128 4.26 18.06 -6.71
CA LYS A 128 5.72 17.96 -6.91
C LYS A 128 6.18 16.57 -7.36
N ILE A 129 5.28 15.59 -7.36
CA ILE A 129 5.58 14.24 -7.83
C ILE A 129 5.50 14.23 -9.36
N GLN A 130 6.53 13.68 -9.99
CA GLN A 130 6.59 13.45 -11.43
C GLN A 130 6.02 12.07 -11.77
N GLU A 131 6.46 11.05 -11.04
CA GLU A 131 6.12 9.65 -11.32
C GLU A 131 6.07 8.84 -10.01
N ILE A 132 5.19 7.83 -9.98
CA ILE A 132 5.09 6.84 -8.90
C ILE A 132 5.14 5.45 -9.51
N GLY A 133 6.20 4.70 -9.22
CA GLY A 133 6.35 3.28 -9.51
C GLY A 133 6.89 2.56 -8.27
N ASP A 134 7.94 1.75 -8.43
CA ASP A 134 8.69 1.16 -7.30
C ASP A 134 9.42 2.19 -6.44
N LYS A 135 9.56 3.41 -6.97
CA LYS A 135 10.11 4.59 -6.31
C LYS A 135 9.29 5.81 -6.72
N ILE A 136 9.39 6.88 -5.95
CA ILE A 136 8.70 8.14 -6.21
C ILE A 136 9.72 9.14 -6.75
N LEU A 137 9.50 9.64 -7.96
CA LEU A 137 10.37 10.64 -8.58
C LEU A 137 9.77 12.03 -8.43
N LEU A 138 10.56 12.99 -7.93
CA LEU A 138 10.16 14.38 -7.82
C LEU A 138 10.47 15.16 -9.10
N LYS A 139 9.61 16.12 -9.41
CA LYS A 139 9.84 17.09 -10.50
C LYS A 139 11.10 17.90 -10.23
N ARG A 140 11.77 18.29 -11.32
CA ARG A 140 12.88 19.25 -11.26
C ARG A 140 12.38 20.57 -10.63
N LYS A 141 13.15 21.13 -9.71
CA LYS A 141 12.87 22.49 -9.20
C LYS A 141 12.99 23.46 -10.38
N SER A 142 11.91 24.12 -10.76
CA SER A 142 11.98 25.26 -11.67
C SER A 142 12.85 26.32 -10.99
N THR A 143 13.92 26.72 -11.68
CA THR A 143 14.78 27.87 -11.30
C THR A 143 14.03 29.15 -11.58
#